data_AF-A0AA48RBS0-F1
#
_entry.id   AF-A0AA48RBS0-F1
#
_cell.length_a   1.000
_cell.length_b   1.000
_cell.length_c   1.000
_cell.angle_alpha   90.00
_cell.angle_beta   90.00
_cell.angle_gamma   90.00
#
_symmetry.space_group_name_H-M   'P 1'
#
loop_
_entity.id
_entity.type
_entity.pdbx_description
1 polymer ?
#
loop_
_entity_poly.entity_id
_entity_poly.type
_entity_poly.pdbx_seq_one_letter_code
_entity_poly.pdbx_strand_id
1 'polypeptide(L)'
;MTTLIPTLSHPELFFGFAAPIGVDLRQSIEELKQTLNRLGYDPIEIKVTDIFIHLEPFIRPDNDYPLVPKPESNRYTSYIKYGNKLRSTFEDDAALAVLTVARLVRRRITHSRGKPNQEKFSKVAFILHQFKRKEEISLLRSIYGKQFFQISVYSRRGARVDYLAGRFANTANSANRNEFRAAAENIVQIDYNEYTDTHGQKMIKIFHDADLILNIDRDPTSIGHQIDRFCSLIFGSNSISPTKIEYGMFVAKAAALRTLDLSRQVGAAIFSQFGEIISIGSNEVPKANGGTYWCDEPHDDREYVRKVDSNDRRKNEILSELLEAVDATGRKEDEKIKESQFMDALEYGRIIHAEMSAITDAARTGRATKSAYLFCTTFPCHMCAKHIVGAGLEKVYFLEPYPKSLVTDLHSDAVCVEGNDRGQYSSYPAVVFEHFFGVSPRRYRELFEREKRKRDDGTFMEWMFGEPRPNLNITEPSYAQLENLIVSTIIRKYIEKANFNESVLDN
;
A
#
# COMPACT_ATOMS: atom_id res chain seq x y z
N MET A 1 -17.96 -6.33 -28.03
CA MET A 1 -17.01 -5.26 -28.41
C MET A 1 -17.20 -4.95 -29.88
N THR A 2 -17.32 -3.68 -30.27
CA THR A 2 -17.39 -3.25 -31.67
C THR A 2 -16.08 -3.63 -32.37
N THR A 3 -16.16 -4.38 -33.46
CA THR A 3 -15.03 -4.81 -34.30
C THR A 3 -14.35 -3.68 -35.07
N LEU A 4 -14.86 -2.44 -34.93
CA LEU A 4 -14.40 -1.27 -35.65
C LEU A 4 -13.11 -0.65 -35.08
N ILE A 5 -12.76 -0.95 -33.82
CA ILE A 5 -11.53 -0.46 -33.19
C ILE A 5 -10.68 -1.66 -32.77
N PRO A 6 -9.50 -1.86 -33.38
CA PRO A 6 -8.61 -2.95 -33.00
C PRO A 6 -8.11 -2.76 -31.56
N THR A 7 -7.96 -3.88 -30.84
CA THR A 7 -7.35 -3.90 -29.51
C THR A 7 -5.99 -4.55 -29.58
N LEU A 8 -5.00 -3.99 -28.88
CA LEU A 8 -3.70 -4.61 -28.71
C LEU A 8 -3.89 -5.91 -27.93
N SER A 9 -3.42 -7.01 -28.51
CA SER A 9 -3.62 -8.32 -27.88
C SER A 9 -2.67 -8.54 -26.72
N HIS A 10 -1.42 -8.12 -26.87
CA HIS A 10 -0.38 -8.30 -25.86
C HIS A 10 0.31 -6.97 -25.56
N PRO A 11 -0.39 -5.97 -24.96
CA PRO A 11 0.18 -4.66 -24.69
C PRO A 11 1.35 -4.76 -23.69
N GLU A 12 2.20 -3.72 -23.62
CA GLU A 12 3.17 -3.60 -22.53
C GLU A 12 2.49 -3.59 -21.16
N LEU A 13 3.14 -4.20 -20.17
CA LEU A 13 2.67 -4.24 -18.79
C LEU A 13 3.68 -3.54 -17.87
N PHE A 14 3.19 -2.86 -16.84
CA PHE A 14 4.04 -2.11 -15.90
C PHE A 14 3.75 -2.58 -14.48
N PHE A 15 4.76 -3.12 -13.80
CA PHE A 15 4.67 -3.62 -12.43
C PHE A 15 5.51 -2.75 -11.51
N GLY A 16 4.88 -2.00 -10.61
CA GLY A 16 5.56 -1.18 -9.61
C GLY A 16 5.64 -1.90 -8.27
N PHE A 17 6.84 -2.17 -7.76
CA PHE A 17 7.01 -2.76 -6.43
C PHE A 17 7.14 -1.68 -5.37
N ALA A 18 6.35 -1.84 -4.31
CA ALA A 18 6.39 -1.05 -3.11
C ALA A 18 6.70 -1.99 -1.93
N ALA A 19 7.83 -1.81 -1.26
CA ALA A 19 8.17 -2.65 -0.11
C ALA A 19 8.85 -1.84 0.98
N PRO A 20 8.49 -2.06 2.25
CA PRO A 20 9.23 -1.48 3.36
C PRO A 20 10.69 -1.94 3.37
N ILE A 21 11.59 -1.12 3.90
CA ILE A 21 12.98 -1.53 4.08
C ILE A 21 13.03 -2.74 5.03
N GLY A 22 13.90 -3.70 4.69
CA GLY A 22 14.04 -4.99 5.39
C GLY A 22 13.23 -6.12 4.77
N VAL A 23 12.46 -5.88 3.72
CA VAL A 23 11.84 -6.93 2.89
C VAL A 23 12.81 -7.34 1.76
N ASP A 24 13.03 -8.64 1.57
CA ASP A 24 13.78 -9.14 0.41
C ASP A 24 12.88 -9.25 -0.83
N LEU A 25 13.07 -8.34 -1.79
CA LEU A 25 12.32 -8.34 -3.04
C LEU A 25 12.85 -9.34 -4.08
N ARG A 26 14.06 -9.88 -3.92
CA ARG A 26 14.73 -10.65 -4.98
C ARG A 26 13.91 -11.84 -5.42
N GLN A 27 13.39 -12.60 -4.45
CA GLN A 27 12.56 -13.76 -4.75
C GLN A 27 11.25 -13.35 -5.44
N SER A 28 10.53 -12.34 -4.93
CA SER A 28 9.29 -11.88 -5.53
C SER A 28 9.46 -11.35 -6.96
N ILE A 29 10.54 -10.63 -7.24
CA ILE A 29 10.85 -10.14 -8.59
C ILE A 29 11.20 -11.30 -9.52
N GLU A 30 12.02 -12.25 -9.05
CA GLU A 30 12.45 -13.40 -9.86
C GLU A 30 11.26 -14.31 -10.21
N GLU A 31 10.40 -14.62 -9.24
CA GLU A 31 9.15 -15.36 -9.48
C GLU A 31 8.28 -14.63 -10.52
N LEU A 32 8.09 -13.31 -10.39
CA LEU A 32 7.33 -12.52 -11.37
C LEU A 32 7.96 -12.60 -12.77
N LYS A 33 9.28 -12.49 -12.89
CA LYS A 33 9.97 -12.63 -14.18
C LYS A 33 9.72 -14.00 -14.79
N GLN A 34 9.84 -15.07 -14.02
CA GLN A 34 9.62 -16.44 -14.48
C GLN A 34 8.18 -16.65 -14.94
N THR A 35 7.20 -16.15 -14.18
CA THR A 35 5.79 -16.19 -14.55
C THR A 35 5.50 -15.43 -15.84
N LEU A 36 6.02 -14.20 -15.99
CA LEU A 36 5.84 -13.40 -17.20
C LEU A 36 6.50 -14.05 -18.43
N ASN A 37 7.71 -14.61 -18.28
CA ASN A 37 8.37 -15.38 -19.34
C ASN A 37 7.51 -16.57 -19.80
N ARG A 38 6.93 -17.33 -18.86
CA ARG A 38 6.00 -18.44 -19.19
C ARG A 38 4.74 -17.97 -19.92
N LEU A 39 4.29 -16.75 -19.65
CA LEU A 39 3.16 -16.09 -20.33
C LEU A 39 3.57 -15.39 -21.64
N GLY A 40 4.82 -15.55 -22.10
CA GLY A 40 5.30 -15.02 -23.37
C GLY A 40 5.64 -13.52 -23.37
N TYR A 41 5.95 -12.96 -22.19
CA TYR A 41 6.39 -11.58 -22.01
C TYR A 41 7.89 -11.51 -21.69
N ASP A 42 8.55 -10.48 -22.21
CA ASP A 42 9.94 -10.16 -21.88
C ASP A 42 10.00 -9.21 -20.66
N PRO A 43 10.46 -9.66 -19.48
CA PRO A 43 10.54 -8.79 -18.32
C PRO A 43 11.80 -7.91 -18.37
N ILE A 44 11.63 -6.60 -18.16
CA ILE A 44 12.71 -5.61 -18.05
C ILE A 44 12.66 -4.99 -16.66
N GLU A 45 13.67 -5.25 -15.84
CA GLU A 45 13.80 -4.68 -14.50
C GLU A 45 14.46 -3.30 -14.56
N ILE A 46 13.87 -2.30 -13.89
CA ILE A 46 14.43 -0.97 -13.71
C ILE A 46 14.37 -0.63 -12.23
N LYS A 47 15.56 -0.56 -11.62
CA LYS A 47 15.70 -0.17 -10.22
C LYS A 47 15.95 1.33 -10.10
N VAL A 48 15.06 2.05 -9.42
CA VAL A 48 15.04 3.50 -9.22
C VAL A 48 16.40 4.03 -8.75
N THR A 49 17.04 3.37 -7.78
CA THR A 49 18.27 3.87 -7.15
C THR A 49 19.53 3.68 -8.00
N ASP A 50 19.49 2.91 -9.10
CA ASP A 50 20.68 2.64 -9.91
C ASP A 50 21.21 3.91 -10.58
N ILE A 51 20.33 4.89 -10.84
CA ILE A 51 20.72 6.18 -11.40
C ILE A 51 21.51 7.05 -10.41
N PHE A 52 21.44 6.77 -9.10
CA PHE A 52 22.02 7.67 -8.07
C PHE A 52 23.53 7.86 -8.26
N ILE A 53 24.25 6.78 -8.55
CA ILE A 53 25.71 6.81 -8.76
C ILE A 53 26.07 7.66 -9.99
N HIS A 54 25.20 7.69 -11.00
CA HIS A 54 25.42 8.46 -12.22
C HIS A 54 25.02 9.94 -12.07
N LEU A 55 24.13 10.27 -11.13
CA LEU A 55 23.73 11.64 -10.80
C LEU A 55 24.63 12.30 -9.74
N GLU A 56 25.27 11.52 -8.87
CA GLU A 56 26.13 12.01 -7.79
C GLU A 56 27.20 13.03 -8.23
N PRO A 57 27.86 12.89 -9.41
CA PRO A 57 28.83 13.87 -9.87
C PRO A 57 28.25 15.27 -10.13
N PHE A 58 26.96 15.34 -10.47
CA PHE A 58 26.26 16.56 -10.89
C PHE A 58 25.48 17.19 -9.73
N ILE A 59 24.71 16.36 -9.03
CA ILE A 59 24.00 16.76 -7.82
C ILE A 59 24.84 16.25 -6.67
N ARG A 60 25.86 17.05 -6.33
CA ARG A 60 26.69 16.73 -5.18
C ARG A 60 25.81 16.83 -3.93
N PRO A 61 25.77 15.79 -3.10
CA PRO A 61 25.32 16.01 -1.74
C PRO A 61 26.21 17.10 -1.15
N ASP A 62 25.65 18.02 -0.36
CA ASP A 62 26.47 18.90 0.46
C ASP A 62 27.46 18.04 1.26
N ASN A 63 28.59 18.59 1.73
CA ASN A 63 29.69 17.83 2.37
C ASN A 63 29.27 16.82 3.47
N ASP A 64 28.03 16.85 3.94
CA ASP A 64 27.45 15.97 4.94
C ASP A 64 26.92 14.60 4.43
N TYR A 65 26.66 14.37 3.12
CA TYR A 65 25.92 13.16 2.66
C TYR A 65 26.41 12.43 1.38
N PRO A 66 27.71 12.09 1.23
CA PRO A 66 28.18 11.28 0.07
C PRO A 66 27.45 9.94 -0.02
N LEU A 67 27.29 9.38 -1.23
CA LEU A 67 26.76 8.01 -1.37
C LEU A 67 27.78 7.01 -0.83
N VAL A 68 27.48 6.43 0.32
CA VAL A 68 28.34 5.45 0.97
C VAL A 68 27.89 4.05 0.55
N PRO A 69 28.71 3.25 -0.16
CA PRO A 69 28.29 1.92 -0.60
C PRO A 69 28.34 0.87 0.52
N LYS A 70 29.20 1.07 1.54
CA LYS A 70 29.42 0.18 2.68
C LYS A 70 29.88 0.97 3.93
N PRO A 71 29.60 0.49 5.16
CA PRO A 71 28.79 -0.69 5.51
C PRO A 71 27.31 -0.50 5.11
N GLU A 72 26.53 -1.59 5.05
CA GLU A 72 25.14 -1.54 4.56
C GLU A 72 24.27 -0.55 5.35
N SER A 73 24.50 -0.42 6.67
CA SER A 73 23.81 0.58 7.49
C SER A 73 23.98 2.00 6.96
N ASN A 74 25.23 2.40 6.67
CA ASN A 74 25.55 3.72 6.14
C ASN A 74 25.02 3.89 4.71
N ARG A 75 25.00 2.81 3.93
CA ARG A 75 24.39 2.79 2.61
C ARG A 75 22.91 3.13 2.65
N TYR A 76 22.13 2.50 3.52
CA TYR A 76 20.72 2.85 3.63
C TYR A 76 20.56 4.33 3.98
N THR A 77 21.24 4.81 5.00
CA THR A 77 21.15 6.22 5.42
C THR A 77 21.55 7.19 4.31
N SER A 78 22.67 6.96 3.61
CA SER A 78 23.14 7.86 2.55
C SER A 78 22.20 7.85 1.35
N TYR A 79 21.67 6.70 0.94
CA TYR A 79 20.75 6.60 -0.19
C TYR A 79 19.38 7.22 0.11
N ILE A 80 18.87 7.07 1.34
CA ILE A 80 17.64 7.73 1.78
C ILE A 80 17.81 9.25 1.66
N LYS A 81 18.86 9.79 2.29
CA LYS A 81 19.16 11.22 2.28
C LYS A 81 19.39 11.76 0.87
N TYR A 82 20.10 11.01 0.02
CA TYR A 82 20.29 11.40 -1.37
C TYR A 82 18.97 11.43 -2.15
N GLY A 83 18.09 10.45 -1.94
CA GLY A 83 16.75 10.44 -2.53
C GLY A 83 15.89 11.64 -2.09
N ASN A 84 15.99 12.07 -0.81
CA ASN A 84 15.34 13.29 -0.31
C ASN A 84 15.97 14.53 -0.98
N LYS A 85 17.30 14.60 -1.07
CA LYS A 85 18.03 15.68 -1.74
C LYS A 85 17.65 15.82 -3.21
N LEU A 86 17.50 14.73 -3.96
CA LEU A 86 17.06 14.78 -5.36
C LEU A 86 15.68 15.43 -5.47
N ARG A 87 14.72 15.01 -4.63
CA ARG A 87 13.35 15.56 -4.62
C ARG A 87 13.34 17.03 -4.23
N SER A 88 14.11 17.41 -3.22
CA SER A 88 14.31 18.82 -2.84
C SER A 88 14.97 19.64 -3.94
N THR A 89 16.04 19.13 -4.56
CA THR A 89 16.78 19.82 -5.63
C THR A 89 15.88 20.09 -6.83
N PHE A 90 15.03 19.14 -7.20
CA PHE A 90 14.09 19.30 -8.29
C PHE A 90 12.78 20.01 -7.88
N GLU A 91 12.56 20.24 -6.58
CA GLU A 91 11.29 20.73 -6.02
C GLU A 91 10.09 19.87 -6.46
N ASP A 92 10.31 18.56 -6.55
CA ASP A 92 9.35 17.61 -7.09
C ASP A 92 9.43 16.26 -6.35
N ASP A 93 8.38 15.93 -5.61
CA ASP A 93 8.27 14.67 -4.87
C ASP A 93 8.10 13.43 -5.78
N ALA A 94 7.74 13.61 -7.05
CA ALA A 94 7.65 12.56 -8.05
C ALA A 94 8.95 12.39 -8.86
N ALA A 95 10.01 13.16 -8.57
CA ALA A 95 11.23 13.21 -9.40
C ALA A 95 11.85 11.85 -9.69
N LEU A 96 11.85 10.93 -8.72
CA LEU A 96 12.39 9.58 -8.90
C LEU A 96 11.55 8.75 -9.89
N ALA A 97 10.23 8.92 -9.91
CA ALA A 97 9.37 8.29 -10.91
C ALA A 97 9.56 8.92 -12.30
N VAL A 98 9.73 10.25 -12.40
CA VAL A 98 10.05 10.94 -13.66
C VAL A 98 11.36 10.40 -14.25
N LEU A 99 12.42 10.32 -13.45
CA LEU A 99 13.71 9.74 -13.87
C LEU A 99 13.56 8.28 -14.30
N THR A 100 12.74 7.51 -13.59
CA THR A 100 12.46 6.10 -13.92
C THR A 100 11.75 5.96 -15.27
N VAL A 101 10.76 6.81 -15.55
CA VAL A 101 10.06 6.85 -16.85
C VAL A 101 11.03 7.18 -17.98
N ALA A 102 11.94 8.14 -17.78
CA ALA A 102 12.94 8.49 -18.78
C ALA A 102 13.87 7.31 -19.10
N ARG A 103 14.35 6.61 -18.07
CA ARG A 103 15.16 5.38 -18.23
C ARG A 103 14.37 4.28 -18.92
N LEU A 104 13.08 4.12 -18.59
CA LEU A 104 12.19 3.15 -19.21
C LEU A 104 12.07 3.36 -20.71
N VAL A 105 11.79 4.59 -21.15
CA VAL A 105 11.67 4.93 -22.58
C VAL A 105 12.95 4.54 -23.34
N ARG A 106 14.12 4.77 -22.74
CA ARG A 106 15.41 4.43 -23.36
C ARG A 106 15.70 2.94 -23.38
N ARG A 107 15.37 2.23 -22.30
CA ARG A 107 15.45 0.76 -22.24
C ARG A 107 14.52 0.12 -23.28
N ARG A 108 13.31 0.67 -23.50
CA ARG A 108 12.40 0.24 -24.56
C ARG A 108 13.02 0.37 -25.94
N ILE A 109 13.64 1.51 -26.26
CA ILE A 109 14.31 1.74 -27.56
C ILE A 109 15.44 0.73 -27.75
N THR A 110 16.28 0.54 -26.74
CA THR A 110 17.42 -0.39 -26.79
C THR A 110 16.96 -1.83 -26.98
N HIS A 111 15.94 -2.26 -26.24
CA HIS A 111 15.33 -3.58 -26.39
C HIS A 111 14.73 -3.78 -27.80
N SER A 112 14.01 -2.78 -28.31
CA SER A 112 13.39 -2.83 -29.65
C SER A 112 14.43 -2.96 -30.76
N ARG A 113 15.62 -2.37 -30.62
CA ARG A 113 16.73 -2.54 -31.57
C ARG A 113 17.27 -3.98 -31.62
N GLY A 114 17.24 -4.68 -30.48
CA GLY A 114 17.64 -6.09 -30.39
C GLY A 114 16.60 -7.06 -30.97
N LYS A 115 15.34 -6.61 -31.17
CA LYS A 115 14.23 -7.44 -31.66
C LYS A 115 13.43 -6.72 -32.77
N PRO A 116 14.03 -6.49 -33.95
CA PRO A 116 13.42 -5.70 -35.02
C PRO A 116 12.12 -6.28 -35.60
N ASN A 117 11.89 -7.59 -35.43
CA ASN A 117 10.70 -8.29 -35.91
C ASN A 117 9.56 -8.35 -34.89
N GLN A 118 9.76 -7.85 -33.66
CA GLN A 118 8.71 -7.79 -32.65
C GLN A 118 7.85 -6.54 -32.87
N GLU A 119 6.53 -6.70 -32.72
CA GLU A 119 5.59 -5.58 -32.76
C GLU A 119 5.95 -4.56 -31.67
N LYS A 120 5.97 -3.27 -32.04
CA LYS A 120 6.28 -2.19 -31.09
C LYS A 120 5.23 -2.16 -29.98
N PHE A 121 5.66 -1.86 -28.75
CA PHE A 121 4.77 -1.76 -27.58
C PHE A 121 3.99 -3.04 -27.28
N SER A 122 4.58 -4.20 -27.59
CA SER A 122 3.94 -5.51 -27.46
C SER A 122 4.86 -6.50 -26.74
N LYS A 123 4.30 -7.32 -25.84
CA LYS A 123 4.98 -8.42 -25.12
C LYS A 123 6.19 -8.03 -24.26
N VAL A 124 6.24 -6.80 -23.75
CA VAL A 124 7.25 -6.36 -22.79
C VAL A 124 6.60 -6.07 -21.44
N ALA A 125 7.22 -6.48 -20.35
CA ALA A 125 6.76 -6.20 -19.00
C ALA A 125 7.85 -5.45 -18.21
N PHE A 126 7.61 -4.19 -17.88
CA PHE A 126 8.52 -3.39 -17.08
C PHE A 126 8.28 -3.64 -15.59
N ILE A 127 9.34 -3.96 -14.86
CA ILE A 127 9.33 -4.17 -13.41
C ILE A 127 10.11 -3.03 -12.75
N LEU A 128 9.40 -2.15 -12.03
CA LEU A 128 9.91 -0.89 -11.50
C LEU A 128 9.98 -0.96 -9.98
N HIS A 129 11.13 -0.66 -9.36
CA HIS A 129 11.28 -0.69 -7.90
C HIS A 129 12.43 0.19 -7.40
N GLN A 130 12.43 0.83 -6.23
CA GLN A 130 11.46 0.79 -5.13
C GLN A 130 10.90 2.20 -4.93
N PHE A 131 9.60 2.39 -5.12
CA PHE A 131 8.93 3.67 -4.85
C PHE A 131 8.56 3.79 -3.37
N LYS A 132 8.57 5.01 -2.84
CA LYS A 132 8.39 5.30 -1.41
C LYS A 132 7.35 6.36 -1.11
N ARG A 133 6.76 6.97 -2.14
CA ARG A 133 5.80 8.08 -2.01
C ARG A 133 4.59 7.98 -2.92
N LYS A 134 3.51 8.62 -2.48
CA LYS A 134 2.24 8.65 -3.19
C LYS A 134 2.36 9.40 -4.50
N GLU A 135 3.16 10.46 -4.55
CA GLU A 135 3.37 11.29 -5.73
C GLU A 135 3.99 10.48 -6.87
N GLU A 136 4.97 9.63 -6.57
CA GLU A 136 5.61 8.71 -7.53
C GLU A 136 4.61 7.71 -8.14
N ILE A 137 3.84 7.02 -7.28
CA ILE A 137 2.84 6.04 -7.72
C ILE A 137 1.71 6.74 -8.50
N SER A 138 1.29 7.93 -8.06
CA SER A 138 0.24 8.70 -8.73
C SER A 138 0.66 9.13 -10.13
N LEU A 139 1.92 9.53 -10.32
CA LEU A 139 2.48 9.83 -11.62
C LEU A 139 2.44 8.61 -12.55
N LEU A 140 2.95 7.46 -12.09
CA LEU A 140 2.96 6.22 -12.88
C LEU A 140 1.55 5.77 -13.27
N ARG A 141 0.60 5.83 -12.33
CA ARG A 141 -0.81 5.55 -12.59
C ARG A 141 -1.43 6.53 -13.58
N SER A 142 -1.02 7.80 -13.57
CA SER A 142 -1.51 8.82 -14.52
C SER A 142 -0.99 8.58 -15.94
N ILE A 143 0.23 8.04 -16.08
CA ILE A 143 0.84 7.73 -17.38
C ILE A 143 0.27 6.43 -17.96
N TYR A 144 0.31 5.35 -17.17
CA TYR A 144 0.06 3.99 -17.65
C TYR A 144 -1.36 3.49 -17.42
N GLY A 145 -2.14 4.18 -16.58
CA GLY A 145 -3.53 3.85 -16.29
C GLY A 145 -3.71 2.42 -15.79
N LYS A 146 -4.56 1.66 -16.48
CA LYS A 146 -4.89 0.26 -16.13
C LYS A 146 -3.76 -0.75 -16.42
N GLN A 147 -2.73 -0.36 -17.17
CA GLN A 147 -1.57 -1.22 -17.45
C GLN A 147 -0.55 -1.20 -16.32
N PHE A 148 -0.69 -0.28 -15.36
CA PHE A 148 0.17 -0.23 -14.17
C PHE A 148 -0.45 -0.99 -13.00
N PHE A 149 0.29 -1.99 -12.53
CA PHE A 149 -0.03 -2.85 -11.41
C PHE A 149 0.98 -2.63 -10.30
N GLN A 150 0.53 -2.11 -9.16
CA GLN A 150 1.35 -2.01 -7.98
C GLN A 150 1.32 -3.32 -7.18
N ILE A 151 2.49 -3.87 -6.88
CA ILE A 151 2.67 -5.03 -6.00
C ILE A 151 3.34 -4.55 -4.70
N SER A 152 2.61 -4.66 -3.59
CA SER A 152 3.17 -4.40 -2.26
C SER A 152 3.66 -5.68 -1.63
N VAL A 153 4.89 -5.70 -1.10
CA VAL A 153 5.47 -6.89 -0.45
C VAL A 153 5.51 -6.68 1.06
N TYR A 154 4.70 -7.46 1.76
CA TYR A 154 4.50 -7.45 3.19
C TYR A 154 5.44 -8.44 3.89
N SER A 155 6.11 -7.95 4.94
CA SER A 155 6.72 -8.77 5.99
C SER A 155 6.58 -8.04 7.32
N ARG A 156 6.41 -8.81 8.40
CA ARG A 156 6.23 -8.28 9.75
C ARG A 156 7.40 -7.42 10.19
N ARG A 157 7.10 -6.36 10.95
CA ARG A 157 8.11 -5.41 11.44
C ARG A 157 9.28 -6.11 12.14
N GLY A 158 9.00 -7.05 13.05
CA GLY A 158 10.03 -7.81 13.76
C GLY A 158 10.96 -8.56 12.81
N ALA A 159 10.40 -9.32 11.86
CA ALA A 159 11.17 -10.07 10.87
C ALA A 159 12.05 -9.16 10.00
N ARG A 160 11.55 -7.98 9.60
CA ARG A 160 12.33 -6.99 8.83
C ARG A 160 13.51 -6.44 9.64
N VAL A 161 13.29 -6.13 10.91
CA VAL A 161 14.34 -5.63 11.82
C VAL A 161 15.40 -6.70 12.05
N ASP A 162 15.00 -7.96 12.28
CA ASP A 162 15.90 -9.10 12.43
C ASP A 162 16.74 -9.33 11.18
N TYR A 163 16.11 -9.27 10.01
CA TYR A 163 16.77 -9.40 8.71
C TYR A 163 17.82 -8.30 8.49
N LEU A 164 17.46 -7.04 8.71
CA LEU A 164 18.37 -5.90 8.56
C LEU A 164 19.53 -5.96 9.56
N ALA A 165 19.25 -6.24 10.83
CA ALA A 165 20.27 -6.38 11.86
C ALA A 165 21.26 -7.50 11.51
N GLY A 166 20.78 -8.63 10.99
CA GLY A 166 21.61 -9.71 10.46
C GLY A 166 22.48 -9.26 9.28
N ARG A 167 21.93 -8.48 8.34
CA ARG A 167 22.71 -7.95 7.21
C ARG A 167 23.78 -6.96 7.65
N PHE A 168 23.47 -6.05 8.58
CA PHE A 168 24.42 -5.08 9.10
C PHE A 168 25.58 -5.77 9.82
N ALA A 169 25.27 -6.71 10.71
CA ALA A 169 26.26 -7.54 11.40
C ALA A 169 27.19 -8.25 10.41
N ASN A 170 26.62 -8.90 9.38
CA ASN A 170 27.41 -9.59 8.34
C ASN A 170 28.34 -8.62 7.59
N THR A 171 27.86 -7.43 7.21
CA THR A 171 28.71 -6.45 6.49
C THR A 171 29.75 -5.76 7.34
N ALA A 172 29.51 -5.68 8.65
CA ALA A 172 30.46 -5.17 9.63
C ALA A 172 31.43 -6.26 10.14
N ASN A 173 31.33 -7.50 9.63
CA ASN A 173 32.06 -8.68 10.13
C ASN A 173 31.89 -8.90 11.65
N SER A 174 30.70 -8.59 12.19
CA SER A 174 30.36 -8.80 13.60
C SER A 174 29.40 -9.98 13.75
N ALA A 175 29.62 -10.81 14.78
CA ALA A 175 28.69 -11.88 15.15
C ALA A 175 27.50 -11.38 15.99
N ASN A 176 27.60 -10.16 16.55
CA ASN A 176 26.59 -9.62 17.47
C ASN A 176 25.48 -8.87 16.71
N ARG A 177 24.40 -9.58 16.35
CA ARG A 177 23.24 -8.97 15.69
C ARG A 177 22.49 -7.96 16.56
N ASN A 178 22.48 -8.16 17.87
CA ASN A 178 21.71 -7.33 18.80
C ASN A 178 22.22 -5.89 18.83
N GLU A 179 23.52 -5.70 18.63
CA GLU A 179 24.15 -4.37 18.52
C GLU A 179 23.53 -3.54 17.37
N PHE A 180 23.16 -4.18 16.26
CA PHE A 180 22.62 -3.51 15.08
C PHE A 180 21.09 -3.39 15.07
N ARG A 181 20.40 -3.96 16.06
CA ARG A 181 18.93 -3.95 16.12
C ARG A 181 18.38 -2.52 16.20
N ALA A 182 18.98 -1.67 17.05
CA ALA A 182 18.56 -0.27 17.19
C ALA A 182 18.73 0.53 15.89
N ALA A 183 19.83 0.31 15.16
CA ALA A 183 20.07 0.95 13.86
C ALA A 183 19.06 0.46 12.79
N ALA A 184 18.77 -0.84 12.77
CA ALA A 184 17.74 -1.42 11.90
C ALA A 184 16.35 -0.86 12.19
N GLU A 185 15.98 -0.74 13.47
CA GLU A 185 14.71 -0.17 13.92
C GLU A 185 14.56 1.29 13.46
N ASN A 186 15.62 2.09 13.59
CA ASN A 186 15.64 3.48 13.15
C ASN A 186 15.40 3.61 11.64
N ILE A 187 16.08 2.79 10.82
CA ILE A 187 15.89 2.79 9.36
C ILE A 187 14.47 2.36 8.97
N VAL A 188 13.93 1.33 9.63
CA VAL A 188 12.54 0.88 9.41
C VAL A 188 11.55 1.99 9.74
N GLN A 189 11.80 2.75 10.81
CA GLN A 189 10.94 3.86 11.22
C GLN A 189 10.99 5.03 10.21
N ILE A 190 12.19 5.41 9.74
CA ILE A 190 12.38 6.46 8.72
C ILE A 190 11.65 6.08 7.42
N ASP A 191 11.83 4.85 6.94
CA ASP A 191 11.16 4.37 5.72
C ASP A 191 9.64 4.37 5.85
N TYR A 192 9.14 3.96 7.01
CA TYR A 192 7.71 3.89 7.29
C TYR A 192 7.04 5.25 7.15
N ASN A 193 7.55 6.27 7.84
CA ASN A 193 7.15 7.67 7.67
C ASN A 193 8.16 8.65 8.30
N GLU A 194 8.85 9.42 7.47
CA GLU A 194 9.83 10.43 7.89
C GLU A 194 9.15 11.81 8.02
N TYR A 195 8.70 12.14 9.23
CA TYR A 195 7.96 13.38 9.50
C TYR A 195 8.83 14.64 9.47
N THR A 196 10.11 14.50 9.83
CA THR A 196 11.05 15.62 9.96
C THR A 196 11.49 16.23 8.63
N ASP A 197 11.23 15.54 7.51
CA ASP A 197 11.60 15.98 6.18
C ASP A 197 10.36 15.99 5.28
N THR A 198 10.03 17.15 4.71
CA THR A 198 8.91 17.31 3.77
C THR A 198 9.06 16.38 2.56
N HIS A 199 10.30 16.21 2.10
CA HIS A 199 10.77 15.28 1.09
C HIS A 199 11.27 13.98 1.71
N GLY A 200 10.77 13.56 2.87
CA GLY A 200 11.11 12.27 3.49
C GLY A 200 10.46 11.06 2.82
N GLN A 201 10.68 9.85 3.33
CA GLN A 201 9.97 8.65 2.87
C GLN A 201 8.58 8.51 3.50
N LYS A 202 7.59 7.97 2.77
CA LYS A 202 6.19 7.85 3.22
C LYS A 202 5.59 6.50 2.82
N MET A 203 6.28 5.41 3.12
CA MET A 203 5.91 4.05 2.69
C MET A 203 4.50 3.64 3.14
N ILE A 204 4.08 4.05 4.35
CA ILE A 204 2.74 3.80 4.89
C ILE A 204 1.61 4.25 3.95
N LYS A 205 1.81 5.36 3.21
CA LYS A 205 0.77 5.97 2.37
C LYS A 205 0.53 5.25 1.06
N ILE A 206 1.49 4.44 0.61
CA ILE A 206 1.39 3.73 -0.67
C ILE A 206 1.17 2.23 -0.50
N PHE A 207 1.54 1.66 0.65
CA PHE A 207 1.53 0.22 0.83
C PHE A 207 0.17 -0.43 0.56
N HIS A 208 -0.88 0.16 1.13
CA HIS A 208 -2.27 -0.31 1.03
C HIS A 208 -2.94 0.01 -0.31
N ASP A 209 -2.40 0.95 -1.08
CA ASP A 209 -2.92 1.34 -2.40
C ASP A 209 -2.45 0.39 -3.52
N ALA A 210 -1.90 -0.77 -3.13
CA ALA A 210 -1.47 -1.80 -4.05
C ALA A 210 -2.63 -2.49 -4.75
N ASP A 211 -2.34 -3.10 -5.90
CA ASP A 211 -3.26 -3.95 -6.63
C ASP A 211 -3.16 -5.41 -6.15
N LEU A 212 -1.97 -5.81 -5.69
CA LEU A 212 -1.68 -7.07 -5.00
C LEU A 212 -0.85 -6.79 -3.74
N ILE A 213 -1.24 -7.36 -2.60
CA ILE A 213 -0.37 -7.42 -1.40
C ILE A 213 0.14 -8.85 -1.25
N LEU A 214 1.44 -9.04 -1.43
CA LEU A 214 2.15 -10.31 -1.23
C LEU A 214 2.57 -10.43 0.23
N ASN A 215 2.28 -11.56 0.86
CA ASN A 215 2.80 -11.86 2.20
C ASN A 215 3.91 -12.91 2.09
N ILE A 216 5.14 -12.54 2.47
CA ILE A 216 6.32 -13.43 2.41
C ILE A 216 6.57 -14.21 3.70
N ASP A 217 5.81 -13.93 4.76
CA ASP A 217 5.96 -14.58 6.06
C ASP A 217 5.11 -15.85 6.19
N ARG A 218 4.31 -16.19 5.18
CA ARG A 218 3.36 -17.32 5.18
C ARG A 218 3.94 -18.55 4.48
N ASP A 219 3.94 -19.67 5.20
CA ASP A 219 3.99 -21.04 4.68
C ASP A 219 2.54 -21.59 4.73
N PRO A 220 1.93 -22.24 3.70
CA PRO A 220 2.51 -23.00 2.59
C PRO A 220 2.33 -22.41 1.17
N THR A 221 1.74 -21.24 1.00
CA THR A 221 1.66 -20.63 -0.34
C THR A 221 2.99 -20.00 -0.69
N SER A 222 3.80 -20.68 -1.51
CA SER A 222 5.02 -20.12 -2.07
C SER A 222 4.72 -18.75 -2.70
N ILE A 223 5.64 -17.80 -2.58
CA ILE A 223 5.55 -16.48 -3.21
C ILE A 223 5.17 -16.62 -4.70
N GLY A 224 5.73 -17.64 -5.37
CA GLY A 224 5.38 -18.04 -6.72
C GLY A 224 3.89 -18.32 -6.93
N HIS A 225 3.20 -19.05 -6.03
CA HIS A 225 1.76 -19.29 -6.16
C HIS A 225 0.92 -18.00 -6.07
N GLN A 226 1.28 -17.08 -5.18
CA GLN A 226 0.57 -15.79 -5.08
C GLN A 226 0.74 -14.96 -6.36
N ILE A 227 1.96 -14.93 -6.91
CA ILE A 227 2.28 -14.22 -8.16
C ILE A 227 1.62 -14.89 -9.37
N ASP A 228 1.72 -16.21 -9.48
CA ASP A 228 1.11 -17.00 -10.57
C ASP A 228 -0.40 -16.80 -10.62
N ARG A 229 -1.05 -16.84 -9.46
CA ARG A 229 -2.49 -16.58 -9.34
C ARG A 229 -2.82 -15.15 -9.79
N PHE A 230 -2.05 -14.15 -9.38
CA PHE A 230 -2.28 -12.76 -9.77
C PHE A 230 -2.07 -12.52 -11.26
N CYS A 231 -0.96 -13.01 -11.84
CA CYS A 231 -0.70 -12.92 -13.27
C CYS A 231 -1.78 -13.66 -14.07
N SER A 232 -2.18 -14.87 -13.66
CA SER A 232 -3.25 -15.60 -14.33
C SER A 232 -4.59 -14.85 -14.31
N LEU A 233 -4.90 -14.12 -13.23
CA LEU A 233 -6.07 -13.23 -13.18
C LEU A 233 -5.95 -12.08 -14.17
N ILE A 234 -4.80 -11.39 -14.23
CA ILE A 234 -4.53 -10.33 -15.21
C ILE A 234 -4.72 -10.84 -16.64
N PHE A 235 -4.28 -12.08 -16.91
CA PHE A 235 -4.36 -12.73 -18.21
C PHE A 235 -5.71 -13.43 -18.47
N GLY A 236 -6.71 -13.19 -17.63
CA GLY A 236 -8.08 -13.60 -17.88
C GLY A 236 -8.37 -15.08 -17.66
N SER A 237 -7.69 -15.72 -16.71
CA SER A 237 -7.98 -17.11 -16.32
C SER A 237 -9.35 -17.22 -15.64
N ASN A 238 -10.27 -18.02 -16.18
CA ASN A 238 -11.60 -18.28 -15.65
C ASN A 238 -11.66 -19.30 -14.50
N SER A 239 -10.53 -19.96 -14.18
CA SER A 239 -10.47 -20.99 -13.14
C SER A 239 -10.24 -20.43 -11.73
N ILE A 240 -10.08 -19.11 -11.61
CA ILE A 240 -9.69 -18.45 -10.36
C ILE A 240 -10.86 -17.64 -9.80
N SER A 241 -11.33 -18.02 -8.60
CA SER A 241 -12.30 -17.26 -7.80
C SER A 241 -11.60 -16.51 -6.66
N PRO A 242 -12.19 -15.43 -6.09
CA PRO A 242 -11.64 -14.74 -4.93
C PRO A 242 -11.48 -15.66 -3.70
N THR A 243 -10.45 -15.40 -2.90
CA THR A 243 -10.34 -16.00 -1.56
C THR A 243 -11.33 -15.36 -0.58
N LYS A 244 -11.60 -16.04 0.54
CA LYS A 244 -12.42 -15.47 1.62
C LYS A 244 -11.87 -14.14 2.15
N ILE A 245 -10.55 -14.00 2.18
CA ILE A 245 -9.87 -12.77 2.65
C ILE A 245 -10.10 -11.62 1.66
N GLU A 246 -9.88 -11.88 0.36
CA GLU A 246 -10.14 -10.92 -0.72
C GLU A 246 -11.62 -10.48 -0.73
N TYR A 247 -12.55 -11.43 -0.59
CA TYR A 247 -13.98 -11.13 -0.55
C TYR A 247 -14.38 -10.31 0.68
N GLY A 248 -13.94 -10.72 1.87
CA GLY A 248 -14.24 -10.00 3.11
C GLY A 248 -13.71 -8.57 3.11
N MET A 249 -12.48 -8.37 2.64
CA MET A 249 -11.88 -7.04 2.55
C MET A 249 -12.56 -6.17 1.49
N PHE A 250 -12.99 -6.75 0.36
CA PHE A 250 -13.76 -6.02 -0.64
C PHE A 250 -15.10 -5.53 -0.08
N VAL A 251 -15.83 -6.37 0.67
CA VAL A 251 -17.09 -5.98 1.31
C VAL A 251 -16.87 -4.88 2.35
N ALA A 252 -15.81 -4.98 3.17
CA ALA A 252 -15.44 -3.93 4.11
C ALA A 252 -15.14 -2.60 3.38
N LYS A 253 -14.38 -2.63 2.28
CA LYS A 253 -14.10 -1.42 1.48
C LYS A 253 -15.35 -0.86 0.80
N ALA A 254 -16.25 -1.72 0.32
CA ALA A 254 -17.52 -1.28 -0.24
C ALA A 254 -18.39 -0.56 0.83
N ALA A 255 -18.43 -1.08 2.06
CA ALA A 255 -19.12 -0.43 3.17
C ALA A 255 -18.50 0.93 3.52
N ALA A 256 -17.16 1.07 3.44
CA ALA A 256 -16.45 2.32 3.70
C ALA A 256 -16.91 3.48 2.79
N LEU A 257 -17.33 3.20 1.56
CA LEU A 257 -17.77 4.23 0.60
C LEU A 257 -19.08 4.93 1.02
N ARG A 258 -19.78 4.41 2.02
CA ARG A 258 -21.05 4.96 2.52
C ARG A 258 -20.85 6.20 3.42
N THR A 259 -19.71 6.30 4.10
CA THR A 259 -19.50 7.35 5.10
C THR A 259 -19.10 8.69 4.49
N LEU A 260 -19.56 9.77 5.12
CA LEU A 260 -19.15 11.15 4.88
C LEU A 260 -18.39 11.76 6.07
N ASP A 261 -17.74 10.93 6.89
CA ASP A 261 -16.80 11.38 7.93
C ASP A 261 -15.75 12.34 7.35
N LEU A 262 -15.46 13.41 8.08
CA LEU A 262 -14.52 14.46 7.68
C LEU A 262 -13.07 14.00 7.79
N SER A 263 -12.81 13.02 8.66
CA SER A 263 -11.45 12.51 8.92
C SER A 263 -11.03 11.43 7.92
N ARG A 264 -11.80 10.35 7.77
CA ARG A 264 -11.44 9.20 6.91
C ARG A 264 -12.62 8.31 6.56
N GLN A 265 -12.53 7.60 5.44
CA GLN A 265 -13.52 6.58 5.08
C GLN A 265 -13.07 5.18 5.52
N VAL A 266 -13.67 4.65 6.59
CA VAL A 266 -13.37 3.34 7.17
C VAL A 266 -14.59 2.43 7.06
N GLY A 267 -14.34 1.19 6.68
CA GLY A 267 -15.36 0.15 6.60
C GLY A 267 -14.94 -1.12 7.31
N ALA A 268 -15.95 -1.84 7.78
CA ALA A 268 -15.83 -3.07 8.52
C ALA A 268 -16.87 -4.07 8.03
N ALA A 269 -16.51 -5.36 8.02
CA ALA A 269 -17.46 -6.43 7.70
C ALA A 269 -17.17 -7.65 8.58
N ILE A 270 -18.21 -8.15 9.25
CA ILE A 270 -18.14 -9.36 10.07
C ILE A 270 -18.65 -10.52 9.24
N PHE A 271 -17.88 -11.59 9.18
CA PHE A 271 -18.18 -12.82 8.48
C PHE A 271 -18.12 -14.01 9.42
N SER A 272 -18.93 -15.02 9.17
CA SER A 272 -18.72 -16.32 9.80
C SER A 272 -17.36 -16.92 9.37
N GLN A 273 -16.90 -17.95 10.07
CA GLN A 273 -15.74 -18.74 9.64
C GLN A 273 -15.95 -19.42 8.26
N PHE A 274 -17.20 -19.64 7.87
CA PHE A 274 -17.57 -20.29 6.62
C PHE A 274 -17.62 -19.31 5.44
N GLY A 275 -17.68 -17.99 5.70
CA GLY A 275 -17.62 -16.94 4.69
C GLY A 275 -18.98 -16.29 4.38
N GLU A 276 -20.00 -16.49 5.23
CA GLU A 276 -21.24 -15.72 5.12
C GLU A 276 -21.13 -14.37 5.83
N ILE A 277 -21.74 -13.33 5.25
CA ILE A 277 -21.80 -12.01 5.87
C ILE A 277 -22.75 -12.05 7.07
N ILE A 278 -22.25 -11.63 8.23
CA ILE A 278 -23.04 -11.44 9.46
C ILE A 278 -23.53 -10.00 9.55
N SER A 279 -22.62 -9.03 9.42
CA SER A 279 -22.94 -7.60 9.44
C SER A 279 -21.88 -6.77 8.72
N ILE A 280 -22.22 -5.53 8.40
CA ILE A 280 -21.31 -4.54 7.82
C ILE A 280 -21.42 -3.24 8.60
N GLY A 281 -20.34 -2.47 8.62
CA GLY A 281 -20.28 -1.18 9.29
C GLY A 281 -19.38 -0.21 8.54
N SER A 282 -19.66 1.08 8.72
CA SER A 282 -18.75 2.16 8.35
C SER A 282 -18.75 3.17 9.47
N ASN A 283 -17.66 3.94 9.59
CA ASN A 283 -17.60 5.00 10.59
C ASN A 283 -18.58 6.10 10.22
N GLU A 284 -19.61 6.39 11.01
CA GLU A 284 -20.59 7.44 10.70
C GLU A 284 -21.30 7.90 11.98
N VAL A 285 -22.00 9.04 11.95
CA VAL A 285 -22.79 9.51 13.09
C VAL A 285 -24.01 8.58 13.29
N PRO A 286 -24.18 7.99 14.50
CA PRO A 286 -25.33 7.17 14.82
C PRO A 286 -26.58 8.03 15.01
N LYS A 287 -27.75 7.42 14.87
CA LYS A 287 -29.04 8.06 15.11
C LYS A 287 -29.88 7.30 16.13
N ALA A 288 -30.87 7.99 16.70
CA ALA A 288 -31.84 7.38 17.61
C ALA A 288 -32.56 6.19 16.94
N ASN A 289 -32.96 5.20 17.75
CA ASN A 289 -33.53 3.92 17.32
C ASN A 289 -32.59 3.01 16.51
N GLY A 290 -31.30 3.35 16.42
CA GLY A 290 -30.25 2.52 15.84
C GLY A 290 -29.90 2.85 14.40
N GLY A 291 -28.76 2.32 13.96
CA GLY A 291 -28.17 2.64 12.67
C GLY A 291 -27.49 4.01 12.67
N THR A 292 -27.20 4.49 11.47
CA THR A 292 -26.55 5.79 11.20
C THR A 292 -27.39 6.57 10.21
N TYR A 293 -27.11 7.86 10.03
CA TYR A 293 -27.79 8.69 9.04
C TYR A 293 -27.62 8.19 7.60
N TRP A 294 -28.64 8.42 6.78
CA TRP A 294 -28.66 8.15 5.34
C TRP A 294 -29.02 9.42 4.56
N CYS A 295 -28.57 9.51 3.31
CA CYS A 295 -28.75 10.72 2.48
C CYS A 295 -30.18 10.92 1.97
N ASP A 296 -30.99 9.87 1.97
CA ASP A 296 -32.39 9.84 1.53
C ASP A 296 -33.39 9.90 2.70
N GLU A 297 -32.91 10.17 3.91
CA GLU A 297 -33.75 10.38 5.10
C GLU A 297 -34.04 11.87 5.35
N PRO A 298 -35.19 12.20 5.97
CA PRO A 298 -35.62 13.59 6.15
C PRO A 298 -34.80 14.38 7.18
N HIS A 299 -34.02 13.69 8.02
CA HIS A 299 -33.24 14.30 9.08
C HIS A 299 -31.78 13.89 8.94
N ASP A 300 -30.89 14.87 8.92
CA ASP A 300 -29.45 14.66 8.85
C ASP A 300 -28.76 15.69 9.74
N ASP A 301 -27.92 15.20 10.63
CA ASP A 301 -27.12 16.01 11.55
C ASP A 301 -25.70 15.45 11.65
N ARG A 302 -25.21 14.87 10.55
CA ARG A 302 -23.81 14.45 10.40
C ARG A 302 -22.86 15.65 10.49
N GLU A 303 -21.59 15.37 10.75
CA GLU A 303 -20.61 16.43 11.00
C GLU A 303 -20.38 17.36 9.81
N TYR A 304 -20.49 16.86 8.58
CA TYR A 304 -20.42 17.73 7.39
C TYR A 304 -21.61 18.70 7.30
N VAL A 305 -22.79 18.33 7.83
CA VAL A 305 -23.95 19.24 7.93
C VAL A 305 -23.64 20.36 8.92
N ARG A 306 -22.98 20.01 10.04
CA ARG A 306 -22.51 20.98 11.05
C ARG A 306 -21.26 21.76 10.61
N LYS A 307 -20.59 21.34 9.54
CA LYS A 307 -19.33 21.91 9.00
C LYS A 307 -18.19 21.95 10.03
N VAL A 308 -18.20 21.04 11.01
CA VAL A 308 -17.18 20.97 12.06
C VAL A 308 -16.98 19.54 12.52
N ASP A 309 -15.71 19.13 12.64
CA ASP A 309 -15.31 17.88 13.30
C ASP A 309 -15.40 18.09 14.82
N SER A 310 -16.30 17.35 15.47
CA SER A 310 -16.54 17.53 16.91
C SER A 310 -15.36 17.08 17.78
N ASN A 311 -14.58 16.11 17.30
CA ASN A 311 -13.41 15.61 18.01
C ASN A 311 -12.30 16.66 18.00
N ASP A 312 -11.98 17.23 16.84
CA ASP A 312 -10.97 18.28 16.72
C ASP A 312 -11.38 19.55 17.48
N ARG A 313 -12.66 19.94 17.42
CA ARG A 313 -13.17 21.06 18.22
C ARG A 313 -12.93 20.81 19.71
N ARG A 314 -13.29 19.63 20.22
CA ARG A 314 -13.18 19.33 21.66
C ARG A 314 -11.74 19.24 22.12
N LYS A 315 -10.83 18.65 21.32
CA LYS A 315 -9.39 18.64 21.61
C LYS A 315 -8.82 20.05 21.73
N ASN A 316 -9.22 20.96 20.84
CA ASN A 316 -8.77 22.36 20.88
C ASN A 316 -9.31 23.12 22.11
N GLU A 317 -10.54 22.85 22.53
CA GLU A 317 -11.12 23.40 23.78
C GLU A 317 -10.31 22.92 24.99
N ILE A 318 -10.08 21.61 25.14
CA ILE A 318 -9.30 21.02 26.24
C ILE A 318 -7.85 21.53 26.24
N LEU A 319 -7.22 21.63 25.07
CA LEU A 319 -5.87 22.18 24.94
C LEU A 319 -5.83 23.65 25.40
N SER A 320 -6.87 24.42 25.09
CA SER A 320 -6.97 25.82 25.52
C SER A 320 -7.08 25.92 27.04
N GLU A 321 -7.96 25.12 27.64
CA GLU A 321 -8.12 25.02 29.10
C GLU A 321 -6.80 24.63 29.78
N LEU A 322 -6.07 23.65 29.21
CA LEU A 322 -4.78 23.20 29.73
C LEU A 322 -3.73 24.31 29.66
N LEU A 323 -3.62 25.02 28.53
CA LEU A 323 -2.66 26.12 28.34
C LEU A 323 -2.95 27.29 29.30
N GLU A 324 -4.21 27.57 29.58
CA GLU A 324 -4.61 28.56 30.58
C GLU A 324 -4.22 28.11 32.00
N ALA A 325 -4.46 26.84 32.34
CA ALA A 325 -4.11 26.29 33.65
C ALA A 325 -2.60 26.30 33.95
N VAL A 326 -1.74 26.25 32.92
CA VAL A 326 -0.28 26.31 33.07
C VAL A 326 0.33 27.68 32.76
N ASP A 327 -0.50 28.72 32.65
CA ASP A 327 -0.09 30.10 32.31
C ASP A 327 0.79 30.18 31.03
N ALA A 328 0.47 29.35 30.04
CA ALA A 328 1.13 29.29 28.74
C ALA A 328 0.24 29.87 27.62
N THR A 329 -0.60 30.85 27.97
CA THR A 329 -1.52 31.51 27.05
C THR A 329 -0.72 32.18 25.92
N GLY A 330 -0.87 31.68 24.69
CA GLY A 330 -0.12 32.16 23.50
C GLY A 330 0.63 31.08 22.70
N ARG A 331 0.74 29.84 23.19
CA ARG A 331 1.48 28.74 22.51
C ARG A 331 0.66 27.83 21.60
N LYS A 332 -0.55 28.22 21.17
CA LYS A 332 -1.51 27.33 20.47
C LYS A 332 -1.03 26.77 19.12
N GLU A 333 0.01 27.33 18.51
CA GLU A 333 0.44 26.99 17.13
C GLU A 333 1.76 26.22 17.04
N ASP A 334 2.31 25.70 18.15
CA ASP A 334 3.55 24.90 18.11
C ASP A 334 3.32 23.57 17.36
N GLU A 335 4.13 23.30 16.33
CA GLU A 335 4.10 22.04 15.57
C GLU A 335 4.26 20.83 16.49
N LYS A 336 5.02 20.95 17.58
CA LYS A 336 5.19 19.87 18.56
C LYS A 336 3.89 19.48 19.26
N ILE A 337 2.97 20.44 19.44
CA ILE A 337 1.66 20.14 20.03
C ILE A 337 0.80 19.40 19.02
N LYS A 338 0.81 19.82 17.75
CA LYS A 338 0.08 19.13 16.66
C LYS A 338 0.53 17.68 16.48
N GLU A 339 1.80 17.39 16.75
CA GLU A 339 2.39 16.06 16.66
C GLU A 339 2.28 15.23 17.94
N SER A 340 1.76 15.81 19.03
CA SER A 340 1.65 15.12 20.32
C SER A 340 0.59 14.00 20.29
N GLN A 341 0.78 12.99 21.13
CA GLN A 341 -0.20 11.90 21.32
C GLN A 341 -1.57 12.41 21.79
N PHE A 342 -1.63 13.57 22.43
CA PHE A 342 -2.89 14.20 22.83
C PHE A 342 -3.78 14.51 21.61
N MET A 343 -3.18 14.97 20.51
CA MET A 343 -3.93 15.29 19.29
C MET A 343 -4.44 14.06 18.55
N ASP A 344 -4.01 12.87 18.95
CA ASP A 344 -4.44 11.58 18.39
C ASP A 344 -5.67 10.99 19.06
N ALA A 345 -6.17 11.61 20.13
CA ALA A 345 -7.40 11.24 20.79
C ALA A 345 -8.58 11.20 19.80
N LEU A 346 -9.43 10.18 19.91
CA LEU A 346 -10.58 9.91 19.03
C LEU A 346 -11.93 9.87 19.79
N GLU A 347 -11.89 10.03 21.12
CA GLU A 347 -12.99 9.72 22.02
C GLU A 347 -14.11 10.77 22.02
N TYR A 348 -13.84 11.96 21.48
CA TYR A 348 -14.75 13.10 21.58
C TYR A 348 -15.62 13.28 20.34
N GLY A 349 -15.42 12.46 19.31
CA GLY A 349 -16.22 12.47 18.09
C GLY A 349 -17.63 11.92 18.32
N ARG A 350 -18.62 12.47 17.61
CA ARG A 350 -19.98 11.90 17.56
C ARG A 350 -20.05 10.60 16.75
N ILE A 351 -19.04 10.34 15.94
CA ILE A 351 -18.98 9.25 15.00
C ILE A 351 -18.71 7.94 15.73
N ILE A 352 -19.53 6.91 15.45
CA ILE A 352 -19.19 5.55 15.84
C ILE A 352 -18.20 4.98 14.82
N HIS A 353 -17.16 4.28 15.28
CA HIS A 353 -16.19 3.65 14.38
C HIS A 353 -16.79 2.48 13.59
N ALA A 354 -16.18 2.11 12.47
CA ALA A 354 -16.71 1.08 11.58
C ALA A 354 -16.86 -0.28 12.28
N GLU A 355 -15.89 -0.67 13.11
CA GLU A 355 -15.86 -1.92 13.87
C GLU A 355 -17.00 -1.98 14.88
N MET A 356 -17.16 -0.91 15.66
CA MET A 356 -18.26 -0.78 16.63
C MET A 356 -19.62 -0.75 15.91
N SER A 357 -19.70 -0.08 14.76
CA SER A 357 -20.89 -0.04 13.90
C SER A 357 -21.28 -1.44 13.41
N ALA A 358 -20.32 -2.24 12.94
CA ALA A 358 -20.57 -3.62 12.51
C ALA A 358 -21.01 -4.53 13.68
N ILE A 359 -20.39 -4.40 14.86
CA ILE A 359 -20.75 -5.17 16.06
C ILE A 359 -22.16 -4.80 16.56
N THR A 360 -22.46 -3.50 16.63
CA THR A 360 -23.78 -3.03 17.09
C THR A 360 -24.88 -3.32 16.07
N ASP A 361 -24.58 -3.36 14.76
CA ASP A 361 -25.50 -3.84 13.73
C ASP A 361 -25.83 -5.32 13.89
N ALA A 362 -24.82 -6.17 14.13
CA ALA A 362 -25.04 -7.59 14.42
C ALA A 362 -25.92 -7.78 15.68
N ALA A 363 -25.63 -7.05 16.76
CA ALA A 363 -26.42 -7.09 17.99
C ALA A 363 -27.87 -6.64 17.76
N ARG A 364 -28.07 -5.51 17.06
CA ARG A 364 -29.41 -4.98 16.73
C ARG A 364 -30.22 -5.95 15.87
N THR A 365 -29.57 -6.69 14.98
CA THR A 365 -30.22 -7.66 14.08
C THR A 365 -30.30 -9.07 14.66
N GLY A 366 -29.85 -9.29 15.90
CA GLY A 366 -29.90 -10.59 16.58
C GLY A 366 -28.95 -11.64 16.00
N ARG A 367 -27.85 -11.22 15.35
CA ARG A 367 -26.86 -12.13 14.77
C ARG A 367 -25.64 -12.27 15.68
N ALA A 368 -25.27 -13.51 15.96
CA ALA A 368 -24.11 -13.81 16.80
C ALA A 368 -22.79 -13.50 16.09
N THR A 369 -21.87 -12.86 16.80
CA THR A 369 -20.50 -12.56 16.34
C THR A 369 -19.44 -13.48 16.96
N LYS A 370 -19.84 -14.39 17.86
CA LYS A 370 -18.91 -15.30 18.53
C LYS A 370 -18.20 -16.16 17.49
N SER A 371 -16.87 -16.23 17.59
CA SER A 371 -15.97 -16.95 16.70
C SER A 371 -15.96 -16.44 15.25
N ALA A 372 -16.59 -15.29 14.96
CA ALA A 372 -16.60 -14.69 13.64
C ALA A 372 -15.29 -13.95 13.32
N TYR A 373 -15.09 -13.67 12.04
CA TYR A 373 -13.95 -12.92 11.50
C TYR A 373 -14.37 -11.52 11.10
N LEU A 374 -13.58 -10.53 11.47
CA LEU A 374 -13.79 -9.12 11.15
C LEU A 374 -12.78 -8.69 10.08
N PHE A 375 -13.25 -8.04 9.03
CA PHE A 375 -12.43 -7.40 8.01
C PHE A 375 -12.55 -5.89 8.16
N CYS A 376 -11.43 -5.17 8.23
CA CYS A 376 -11.39 -3.73 8.43
C CYS A 376 -10.48 -3.06 7.40
N THR A 377 -10.93 -1.96 6.80
CA THR A 377 -10.07 -1.21 5.86
C THR A 377 -8.88 -0.58 6.56
N THR A 378 -8.99 -0.30 7.86
CA THR A 378 -7.93 0.30 8.69
C THR A 378 -7.78 -0.51 9.97
N PHE A 379 -6.56 -0.60 10.50
CA PHE A 379 -6.28 -1.31 11.74
C PHE A 379 -7.10 -0.71 12.91
N PRO A 380 -7.83 -1.54 13.68
CA PRO A 380 -8.70 -1.04 14.75
C PRO A 380 -7.94 -0.27 15.83
N CYS A 381 -8.55 0.81 16.33
CA CYS A 381 -8.02 1.51 17.49
C CYS A 381 -8.21 0.69 18.78
N HIS A 382 -7.50 1.07 19.85
CA HIS A 382 -7.60 0.41 21.16
C HIS A 382 -9.03 0.44 21.73
N MET A 383 -9.80 1.51 21.47
CA MET A 383 -11.20 1.58 21.87
C MET A 383 -12.09 0.58 21.13
N CYS A 384 -11.78 0.24 19.87
CA CYS A 384 -12.49 -0.79 19.13
C CYS A 384 -12.06 -2.19 19.55
N ALA A 385 -10.77 -2.40 19.83
CA ALA A 385 -10.21 -3.70 20.20
C ALA A 385 -10.90 -4.32 21.42
N LYS A 386 -11.18 -3.55 22.48
CA LYS A 386 -11.94 -4.06 23.63
C LYS A 386 -13.35 -4.57 23.26
N HIS A 387 -14.03 -3.94 22.28
CA HIS A 387 -15.32 -4.41 21.79
C HIS A 387 -15.17 -5.64 20.90
N ILE A 388 -14.12 -5.71 20.09
CA ILE A 388 -13.80 -6.88 19.26
C ILE A 388 -13.60 -8.11 20.16
N VAL A 389 -12.76 -7.98 21.19
CA VAL A 389 -12.50 -9.02 22.19
C VAL A 389 -13.81 -9.38 22.93
N GLY A 390 -14.53 -8.38 23.44
CA GLY A 390 -15.78 -8.59 24.19
C GLY A 390 -16.92 -9.22 23.36
N ALA A 391 -16.95 -8.96 22.05
CA ALA A 391 -17.92 -9.55 21.12
C ALA A 391 -17.60 -11.02 20.76
N GLY A 392 -16.45 -11.53 21.24
CA GLY A 392 -16.01 -12.91 21.01
C GLY A 392 -15.55 -13.17 19.58
N LEU A 393 -15.14 -12.13 18.84
CA LEU A 393 -14.54 -12.30 17.50
C LEU A 393 -13.21 -13.05 17.63
N GLU A 394 -12.91 -13.93 16.68
CA GLU A 394 -11.71 -14.76 16.73
C GLU A 394 -10.54 -14.16 15.96
N LYS A 395 -10.83 -13.48 14.85
CA LYS A 395 -9.80 -12.97 13.95
C LYS A 395 -10.19 -11.63 13.34
N VAL A 396 -9.20 -10.76 13.16
CA VAL A 396 -9.32 -9.48 12.45
C VAL A 396 -8.32 -9.46 11.29
N TYR A 397 -8.80 -9.16 10.08
CA TYR A 397 -7.95 -8.83 8.95
C TYR A 397 -8.02 -7.33 8.69
N PHE A 398 -6.87 -6.65 8.60
CA PHE A 398 -6.81 -5.21 8.34
C PHE A 398 -5.98 -4.89 7.08
N LEU A 399 -6.38 -3.86 6.33
CA LEU A 399 -5.69 -3.45 5.11
C LEU A 399 -4.65 -2.33 5.35
N GLU A 400 -5.06 -1.27 6.05
CA GLU A 400 -4.21 -0.11 6.31
C GLU A 400 -3.69 -0.17 7.75
N PRO A 401 -2.38 -0.01 8.00
CA PRO A 401 -1.86 0.02 9.36
C PRO A 401 -2.31 1.30 10.09
N TYR A 402 -2.49 1.21 11.41
CA TYR A 402 -2.78 2.35 12.28
C TYR A 402 -1.69 2.43 13.37
N PRO A 403 -0.56 3.09 13.07
CA PRO A 403 0.67 2.99 13.88
C PRO A 403 0.55 3.58 15.28
N LYS A 404 -0.48 4.41 15.52
CA LYS A 404 -0.73 5.07 16.80
C LYS A 404 -1.64 4.26 17.72
N SER A 405 -2.00 3.04 17.32
CA SER A 405 -2.89 2.18 18.08
C SER A 405 -2.17 1.56 19.28
N LEU A 406 -2.71 1.76 20.48
CA LEU A 406 -2.22 1.16 21.73
C LEU A 406 -2.72 -0.29 21.94
N VAL A 407 -3.22 -0.96 20.90
CA VAL A 407 -3.83 -2.30 21.01
C VAL A 407 -2.86 -3.32 21.59
N THR A 408 -1.63 -3.36 21.07
CA THR A 408 -0.61 -4.31 21.55
C THR A 408 -0.24 -4.04 23.00
N ASP A 409 -0.21 -2.78 23.42
CA ASP A 409 0.18 -2.40 24.78
C ASP A 409 -0.94 -2.67 25.79
N LEU A 410 -2.17 -2.29 25.46
CA LEU A 410 -3.32 -2.35 26.36
C LEU A 410 -4.03 -3.71 26.39
N HIS A 411 -3.86 -4.53 25.35
CA HIS A 411 -4.54 -5.82 25.20
C HIS A 411 -3.58 -6.95 24.86
N SER A 412 -2.33 -6.90 25.34
CA SER A 412 -1.32 -7.95 25.12
C SER A 412 -1.74 -9.33 25.65
N ASP A 413 -2.66 -9.39 26.61
CA ASP A 413 -3.25 -10.61 27.16
C ASP A 413 -4.27 -11.26 26.21
N ALA A 414 -5.04 -10.45 25.48
CA ALA A 414 -6.21 -10.89 24.72
C ALA A 414 -6.11 -10.69 23.20
N VAL A 415 -5.08 -10.01 22.70
CA VAL A 415 -4.85 -9.74 21.27
C VAL A 415 -3.45 -10.17 20.86
N CYS A 416 -3.35 -10.85 19.71
CA CYS A 416 -2.10 -11.19 19.07
C CYS A 416 -2.02 -10.52 17.71
N VAL A 417 -1.20 -9.48 17.59
CA VAL A 417 -0.98 -8.76 16.33
C VAL A 417 0.17 -9.43 15.58
N GLU A 418 -0.12 -9.93 14.39
CA GLU A 418 0.87 -10.45 13.45
C GLU A 418 1.80 -11.52 14.05
N GLY A 419 1.31 -12.32 15.02
CA GLY A 419 2.14 -13.35 15.66
C GLY A 419 3.31 -12.79 16.48
N ASN A 420 3.21 -11.55 16.97
CA ASN A 420 4.15 -10.99 17.93
C ASN A 420 4.22 -11.85 19.20
N ASP A 421 5.39 -11.91 19.82
CA ASP A 421 5.58 -12.56 21.12
C ASP A 421 4.78 -11.79 22.20
N ARG A 422 3.98 -12.54 22.97
CA ARG A 422 3.16 -12.02 24.06
C ARG A 422 3.75 -12.32 25.44
N GLY A 423 4.99 -12.82 25.48
CA GLY A 423 5.73 -13.11 26.70
C GLY A 423 4.93 -14.03 27.64
N GLN A 424 4.62 -13.53 28.84
CA GLN A 424 3.86 -14.28 29.84
C GLN A 424 2.45 -14.68 29.40
N TYR A 425 1.85 -13.96 28.45
CA TYR A 425 0.52 -14.25 27.90
C TYR A 425 0.55 -15.17 26.67
N SER A 426 1.70 -15.76 26.32
CA SER A 426 1.84 -16.67 25.18
C SER A 426 0.84 -17.84 25.21
N SER A 427 0.48 -18.32 26.40
CA SER A 427 -0.49 -19.40 26.61
C SER A 427 -1.95 -18.96 26.65
N TYR A 428 -2.24 -17.65 26.69
CA TYR A 428 -3.61 -17.14 26.81
C TYR A 428 -4.31 -17.17 25.44
N PRO A 429 -5.62 -17.47 25.36
CA PRO A 429 -6.39 -17.26 24.14
C PRO A 429 -6.33 -15.80 23.69
N ALA A 430 -6.24 -15.57 22.38
CA ALA A 430 -6.27 -14.22 21.84
C ALA A 430 -7.02 -14.13 20.53
N VAL A 431 -7.57 -12.94 20.28
CA VAL A 431 -8.03 -12.52 18.97
C VAL A 431 -6.81 -12.26 18.10
N VAL A 432 -6.74 -12.90 16.94
CA VAL A 432 -5.61 -12.77 16.04
C VAL A 432 -5.84 -11.60 15.08
N PHE A 433 -4.92 -10.65 15.03
CA PHE A 433 -4.95 -9.53 14.10
C PHE A 433 -3.90 -9.79 13.01
N GLU A 434 -4.34 -9.96 11.77
CA GLU A 434 -3.48 -10.28 10.63
C GLU A 434 -3.59 -9.21 9.54
N HIS A 435 -2.47 -8.85 8.94
CA HIS A 435 -2.48 -7.97 7.77
C HIS A 435 -3.12 -8.69 6.57
N PHE A 436 -3.94 -7.97 5.82
CA PHE A 436 -4.52 -8.41 4.57
C PHE A 436 -3.45 -8.76 3.53
N PHE A 437 -3.68 -9.81 2.76
CA PHE A 437 -2.88 -10.17 1.59
C PHE A 437 -3.78 -10.75 0.50
N GLY A 438 -3.33 -10.67 -0.75
CA GLY A 438 -4.11 -11.01 -1.94
C GLY A 438 -4.47 -9.79 -2.79
N VAL A 439 -5.36 -9.99 -3.76
CA VAL A 439 -5.88 -8.93 -4.64
C VAL A 439 -6.66 -7.91 -3.82
N SER A 440 -6.18 -6.66 -3.84
CA SER A 440 -6.80 -5.62 -3.03
C SER A 440 -8.19 -5.23 -3.55
N PRO A 441 -9.02 -4.58 -2.72
CA PRO A 441 -10.32 -4.05 -3.15
C PRO A 441 -10.25 -3.12 -4.37
N ARG A 442 -9.09 -2.49 -4.63
CA ARG A 442 -8.87 -1.55 -5.73
C ARG A 442 -9.09 -2.19 -7.11
N ARG A 443 -8.66 -3.44 -7.29
CA ARG A 443 -8.75 -4.18 -8.57
C ARG A 443 -9.66 -5.40 -8.49
N TYR A 444 -10.31 -5.61 -7.34
CA TYR A 444 -11.16 -6.78 -7.08
C TYR A 444 -12.21 -6.98 -8.18
N ARG A 445 -13.02 -5.95 -8.48
CA ARG A 445 -14.07 -6.08 -9.50
C ARG A 445 -13.46 -6.40 -10.86
N GLU A 446 -12.43 -5.66 -11.28
CA GLU A 446 -11.82 -5.84 -12.60
C GLU A 446 -11.20 -7.23 -12.81
N LEU A 447 -10.62 -7.83 -11.77
CA LEU A 447 -9.94 -9.12 -11.88
C LEU A 447 -10.88 -10.32 -11.69
N PHE A 448 -12.00 -10.16 -10.98
CA PHE A 448 -12.92 -11.27 -10.67
C PHE A 448 -14.25 -11.21 -11.42
N GLU A 449 -14.59 -10.09 -12.05
CA GLU A 449 -15.74 -9.99 -12.96
C GLU A 449 -15.46 -10.80 -14.24
N ARG A 450 -16.39 -11.69 -14.62
CA ARG A 450 -16.19 -12.65 -15.72
C ARG A 450 -17.25 -12.49 -16.80
N GLU A 451 -16.81 -12.70 -18.05
CA GLU A 451 -17.69 -12.79 -19.21
C GLU A 451 -17.91 -14.25 -19.64
N LYS A 452 -17.61 -14.61 -20.90
CA LYS A 452 -17.81 -15.96 -21.45
C LYS A 452 -16.85 -16.96 -20.80
N ARG A 453 -17.41 -18.03 -20.21
CA ARG A 453 -16.66 -19.10 -19.50
C ARG A 453 -16.88 -20.50 -20.07
N LYS A 454 -17.74 -20.61 -21.07
CA LYS A 454 -18.05 -21.87 -21.74
C LYS A 454 -18.03 -21.68 -23.24
N ARG A 455 -17.59 -22.72 -23.95
CA ARG A 455 -17.77 -22.83 -25.39
C ARG A 455 -19.24 -23.12 -25.71
N ASP A 456 -19.58 -23.08 -26.98
CA ASP A 456 -20.97 -23.27 -27.42
C ASP A 456 -21.44 -24.72 -27.23
N ASP A 457 -20.50 -25.67 -27.15
CA ASP A 457 -20.73 -27.08 -26.79
C ASP A 457 -20.91 -27.33 -25.27
N GLY A 458 -20.81 -26.28 -24.45
CA GLY A 458 -20.93 -26.35 -22.99
C GLY A 458 -19.63 -26.67 -22.24
N THR A 459 -18.52 -26.91 -22.94
CA THR A 459 -17.22 -27.17 -22.30
C THR A 459 -16.61 -25.92 -21.68
N PHE A 460 -15.84 -26.10 -20.59
CA PHE A 460 -15.19 -25.00 -19.87
C PHE A 460 -14.10 -24.33 -20.71
N MET A 461 -14.07 -22.99 -20.67
CA MET A 461 -12.99 -22.17 -21.25
C MET A 461 -12.06 -21.70 -20.15
N GLU A 462 -10.85 -22.25 -20.08
CA GLU A 462 -9.86 -21.87 -19.07
C GLU A 462 -9.45 -20.40 -19.15
N TRP A 463 -9.32 -19.86 -20.37
CA TRP A 463 -8.98 -18.46 -20.61
C TRP A 463 -10.13 -17.76 -21.32
N MET A 464 -10.41 -16.50 -20.95
CA MET A 464 -11.50 -15.71 -21.55
C MET A 464 -11.35 -15.55 -23.07
N PHE A 465 -10.11 -15.47 -23.56
CA PHE A 465 -9.80 -15.32 -24.98
C PHE A 465 -9.39 -16.64 -25.65
N GLY A 466 -9.56 -17.78 -24.97
CA GLY A 466 -9.09 -19.10 -25.43
C GLY A 466 -7.60 -19.35 -25.19
N GLU A 467 -6.82 -18.30 -25.00
CA GLU A 467 -5.39 -18.30 -24.67
C GLU A 467 -5.09 -17.27 -23.55
N PRO A 468 -3.97 -17.39 -22.83
CA PRO A 468 -3.57 -16.40 -21.83
C PRO A 468 -3.28 -15.05 -22.48
N ARG A 469 -4.18 -14.09 -22.26
CA ARG A 469 -4.10 -12.74 -22.83
C ARG A 469 -4.53 -11.71 -21.79
N PRO A 470 -3.77 -10.61 -21.57
CA PRO A 470 -4.18 -9.59 -20.61
C PRO A 470 -5.59 -9.07 -20.86
N ASN A 471 -6.42 -9.09 -19.82
CA ASN A 471 -7.76 -8.54 -19.83
C ASN A 471 -7.74 -7.00 -19.68
N LEU A 472 -7.04 -6.35 -20.60
CA LEU A 472 -6.91 -4.90 -20.67
C LEU A 472 -7.42 -4.43 -22.03
N ASN A 473 -8.50 -3.65 -22.03
CA ASN A 473 -9.05 -3.05 -23.24
C ASN A 473 -8.19 -1.86 -23.69
N ILE A 474 -7.02 -2.15 -24.28
CA ILE A 474 -6.08 -1.15 -24.80
C ILE A 474 -6.19 -1.13 -26.33
N THR A 475 -6.52 0.02 -26.89
CA THR A 475 -6.66 0.22 -28.35
C THR A 475 -5.36 0.70 -28.98
N GLU A 476 -4.64 1.58 -28.30
CA GLU A 476 -3.35 2.12 -28.73
C GLU A 476 -2.47 2.48 -27.52
N PRO A 477 -1.13 2.55 -27.69
CA PRO A 477 -0.21 2.87 -26.60
C PRO A 477 -0.15 4.39 -26.34
N SER A 478 -1.27 5.00 -25.94
CA SER A 478 -1.39 6.45 -25.71
C SER A 478 -0.44 6.97 -24.62
N TYR A 479 -0.04 6.12 -23.68
CA TYR A 479 0.96 6.43 -22.66
C TYR A 479 2.30 6.89 -23.25
N ALA A 480 2.67 6.44 -24.47
CA ALA A 480 3.92 6.84 -25.12
C ALA A 480 3.96 8.35 -25.41
N GLN A 481 2.81 8.98 -25.64
CA GLN A 481 2.71 10.43 -25.82
C GLN A 481 2.97 11.17 -24.48
N LEU A 482 2.43 10.64 -23.38
CA LEU A 482 2.65 11.18 -22.04
C LEU A 482 4.11 11.02 -21.59
N GLU A 483 4.72 9.86 -21.86
CA GLU A 483 6.14 9.62 -21.62
C GLU A 483 7.02 10.63 -22.39
N ASN A 484 6.74 10.84 -23.69
CA ASN A 484 7.45 11.83 -24.49
C ASN A 484 7.26 13.26 -23.97
N LEU A 485 6.07 13.61 -23.48
CA LEU A 485 5.83 14.91 -22.87
C LEU A 485 6.69 15.09 -21.61
N ILE A 486 6.76 14.08 -20.74
CA ILE A 486 7.59 14.11 -19.52
C ILE A 486 9.06 14.24 -19.87
N VAL A 487 9.56 13.45 -20.84
CA VAL A 487 10.97 13.49 -21.26
C VAL A 487 11.32 14.84 -21.90
N SER A 488 10.47 15.37 -22.78
CA SER A 488 10.75 16.63 -23.49
C SER A 488 10.62 17.88 -22.61
N THR A 489 9.80 17.85 -21.56
CA THR A 489 9.52 19.02 -20.72
C THR A 489 10.15 18.94 -19.33
N ILE A 490 9.84 17.91 -18.54
CA ILE A 490 10.26 17.82 -17.13
C ILE A 490 11.72 17.40 -17.03
N ILE A 491 12.12 16.34 -17.74
CA ILE A 491 13.52 15.88 -17.72
C ILE A 491 14.46 16.96 -18.26
N ARG A 492 14.05 17.70 -19.28
CA ARG A 492 14.83 18.85 -19.77
C ARG A 492 15.04 19.91 -18.69
N LYS A 493 14.01 20.25 -17.92
CA LYS A 493 14.15 21.15 -16.76
C LYS A 493 15.08 20.58 -15.69
N TYR A 494 15.04 19.27 -15.44
CA TYR A 494 15.95 18.63 -14.48
C TYR A 494 17.40 18.70 -14.95
N ILE A 495 17.64 18.43 -16.23
CA ILE A 495 18.96 18.56 -16.87
C ILE A 495 19.46 19.99 -16.76
N GLU A 496 18.62 20.99 -17.06
CA GLU A 496 18.98 22.41 -16.96
C GLU A 496 19.27 22.82 -15.50
N LYS A 497 18.47 22.34 -14.54
CA LYS A 497 18.61 22.68 -13.11
C LYS A 497 19.85 22.06 -12.45
N ALA A 498 20.17 20.81 -12.80
CA ALA A 498 21.27 20.05 -12.20
C ALA A 498 22.50 19.90 -13.11
N ASN A 499 22.45 20.45 -14.32
CA ASN A 499 23.53 20.46 -15.31
C ASN A 499 24.15 19.07 -15.59
N PHE A 500 23.32 18.03 -15.70
CA PHE A 500 23.77 16.66 -16.03
C PHE A 500 23.52 16.30 -17.50
N ASN A 501 24.36 15.44 -18.07
CA ASN A 501 24.23 15.02 -19.46
C ASN A 501 23.06 14.03 -19.64
N GLU A 502 22.33 14.12 -20.75
CA GLU A 502 21.26 13.19 -21.09
C GLU A 502 21.68 11.73 -20.96
N SER A 503 22.90 11.36 -21.35
CA SER A 503 23.44 9.98 -21.30
C SER A 503 23.40 9.32 -19.91
N VAL A 504 23.28 10.11 -18.83
CA VAL A 504 23.07 9.59 -17.47
C VAL A 504 21.84 8.69 -17.38
N LEU A 505 20.79 8.99 -18.17
CA LEU A 505 19.54 8.23 -18.16
C LEU A 505 19.61 6.92 -18.97
N ASP A 506 20.73 6.60 -19.62
CA ASP A 506 20.93 5.32 -20.33
C ASP A 506 21.24 4.16 -19.38
N ASN A 507 21.76 4.49 -18.20
CA ASN A 507 22.26 3.51 -17.23
C ASN A 507 21.16 3.03 -16.29
#